data_AF-A0A7C3AT70-F1
#
_entry.id   AF-A0A7C3AT70-F1
#
_cell.length_a   1.000
_cell.length_b   1.000
_cell.length_c   1.000
_cell.angle_alpha   90.00
_cell.angle_beta   90.00
_cell.angle_gamma   90.00
#
_symmetry.space_group_name_H-M   'P 1'
#
loop_
_entity.id
_entity.type
_entity.pdbx_description
1 polymer ?
#
loop_
_entity_poly.entity_id
_entity_poly.type
_entity_poly.pdbx_seq_one_letter_code
_entity_poly.pdbx_strand_id
1 'polypeptide(L)' 'MPDPVAIIDYQKCHPDRCDSGVCAAMLECPNKVLRQEAFYEFPFSHPSHFCRGCAKCVQACLFEAIRVV' A
#
# COMPACT_ATOMS: atom_id res chain seq x y z
N MET A 1 -18.19 11.42 -9.26
CA MET A 1 -17.75 10.10 -8.75
C MET A 1 -16.71 10.39 -7.68
N PRO A 2 -16.72 9.68 -6.54
CA PRO A 2 -15.68 9.87 -5.53
C PRO A 2 -14.30 9.52 -6.12
N ASP A 3 -13.26 10.20 -5.65
CA ASP A 3 -11.90 9.86 -6.03
C ASP A 3 -11.56 8.46 -5.49
N PRO A 4 -10.84 7.64 -6.27
CA PRO A 4 -10.46 6.31 -5.80
C PRO A 4 -9.53 6.42 -4.59
N VAL A 5 -9.58 5.45 -3.69
CA VAL A 5 -8.71 5.39 -2.50
C VAL A 5 -8.06 4.03 -2.37
N ALA A 6 -6.83 3.99 -1.87
CA ALA A 6 -6.15 2.76 -1.50
C ALA A 6 -6.35 2.50 0.01
N ILE A 7 -6.92 1.35 0.35
CA ILE A 7 -7.21 0.91 1.71
C ILE A 7 -6.31 -0.28 2.03
N ILE A 8 -5.73 -0.26 3.22
CA ILE A 8 -4.87 -1.32 3.74
C ILE A 8 -5.65 -2.09 4.80
N ASP A 9 -5.75 -3.40 4.62
CA ASP A 9 -6.26 -4.35 5.60
C ASP A 9 -5.10 -4.77 6.52
N TYR A 10 -5.00 -4.10 7.67
CA TYR A 10 -3.94 -4.37 8.65
C TYR A 10 -4.04 -5.76 9.29
N GLN A 11 -5.17 -6.46 9.18
CA GLN A 11 -5.27 -7.85 9.66
C GLN A 11 -4.55 -8.82 8.74
N LYS A 12 -4.42 -8.48 7.45
CA LYS A 12 -3.71 -9.27 6.44
C LYS A 12 -2.29 -8.78 6.19
N CYS A 13 -2.01 -7.52 6.51
CA CYS A 13 -0.68 -6.95 6.35
C CYS A 13 0.26 -7.55 7.40
N HIS A 14 1.32 -8.19 6.94
CA HIS A 14 2.37 -8.75 7.79
C HIS A 14 3.73 -8.24 7.32
N PRO A 15 4.15 -7.04 7.75
CA PRO A 15 5.45 -6.47 7.37
C PRO A 15 6.63 -7.38 7.70
N ASP A 16 6.54 -8.16 8.78
CA ASP A 16 7.50 -9.19 9.19
C ASP A 16 7.70 -10.32 8.18
N ARG A 17 6.72 -10.53 7.29
CA ARG A 17 6.75 -11.55 6.23
C ARG A 17 7.05 -10.96 4.85
N CYS A 18 7.22 -9.65 4.76
CA CYS A 18 7.69 -8.97 3.55
C CYS A 18 9.22 -9.04 3.47
N ASP A 19 9.77 -9.00 2.26
CA ASP A 19 11.23 -9.02 2.05
C ASP A 19 11.90 -7.86 2.80
N SER A 20 12.75 -8.20 3.77
CA SER A 20 13.47 -7.27 4.65
C SER A 20 12.57 -6.23 5.34
N GLY A 21 11.29 -6.54 5.55
CA GLY A 21 10.33 -5.61 6.12
C GLY A 21 9.88 -4.48 5.19
N VAL A 22 10.16 -4.56 3.88
CA VAL A 22 9.84 -3.51 2.89
C VAL A 22 8.50 -3.78 2.22
N CYS A 23 7.62 -2.79 2.19
CA CYS A 23 6.36 -2.89 1.46
C CYS A 23 6.57 -2.78 -0.06
N ALA A 24 6.48 -3.89 -0.79
CA ALA A 24 6.56 -3.90 -2.26
C ALA A 24 5.49 -3.01 -2.92
N ALA A 25 4.29 -2.96 -2.34
CA ALA A 25 3.19 -2.15 -2.86
C ALA A 25 3.43 -0.63 -2.74
N MET A 26 4.23 -0.20 -1.77
CA MET A 26 4.71 1.19 -1.69
C MET A 26 5.63 1.51 -2.86
N LEU A 27 6.58 0.62 -3.17
CA LEU A 27 7.55 0.81 -4.26
C LEU A 27 6.88 0.88 -5.63
N GLU A 28 5.81 0.10 -5.83
CA GLU A 28 5.06 0.05 -7.09
C GLU A 28 4.03 1.18 -7.26
N CYS A 29 3.83 2.03 -6.26
CA CYS A 29 2.86 3.13 -6.34
C CYS A 29 3.46 4.36 -7.05
N PRO A 30 3.10 4.67 -8.31
CA PRO A 30 3.68 5.80 -9.04
C PRO A 30 3.30 7.16 -8.42
N ASN A 31 2.19 7.20 -7.70
CA ASN A 31 1.66 8.42 -7.08
C ASN A 31 2.12 8.59 -5.62
N LYS A 32 2.90 7.63 -5.07
CA LYS A 32 3.40 7.66 -3.69
C LYS A 32 2.29 7.81 -2.64
N VAL A 33 1.12 7.22 -2.93
CA VAL A 33 -0.03 7.20 -2.02
C VAL A 33 0.24 6.32 -0.82
N LEU A 34 0.90 5.18 -1.03
CA LEU A 34 1.32 4.31 0.07
C LEU A 34 2.69 4.77 0.56
N ARG A 35 2.85 4.82 1.88
CA ARG A 35 4.09 5.21 2.54
C ARG A 35 4.34 4.31 3.74
N GLN A 36 5.61 3.96 3.95
CA GLN A 36 6.08 3.19 5.09
C GLN A 36 7.22 4.00 5.71
N GLU A 37 7.13 4.38 6.99
CA GLU A 37 8.14 5.26 7.61
C GLU A 37 9.46 4.53 7.89
N ALA A 38 9.42 3.23 8.18
CA ALA A 38 10.60 2.41 8.47
C ALA A 38 10.39 0.95 8.05
N PHE A 39 11.48 0.18 7.97
CA PHE A 39 11.39 -1.25 7.75
C PHE A 39 10.57 -1.92 8.87
N TYR A 40 9.80 -2.94 8.51
CA TYR A 40 8.92 -3.70 9.41
C TYR A 40 7.73 -2.91 10.00
N GLU A 41 7.61 -1.60 9.72
CA GLU A 41 6.43 -0.82 10.08
C GLU A 41 5.28 -1.04 9.10
N PHE A 42 4.05 -0.78 9.56
CA PHE A 42 2.90 -0.86 8.67
C PHE A 42 2.92 0.29 7.64
N PRO A 43 2.64 0.01 6.36
CA PRO A 43 2.39 1.07 5.39
C PRO A 43 1.07 1.78 5.72
N PHE A 44 0.95 3.06 5.35
CA PHE A 44 -0.28 3.85 5.46
C PHE A 44 -0.53 4.64 4.16
N SER A 45 -1.76 5.11 3.98
CA SER A 45 -2.11 6.01 2.88
C SER A 45 -1.76 7.46 3.25
N HIS A 46 -0.86 8.07 2.49
CA HIS A 46 -0.38 9.42 2.73
C HIS A 46 -1.47 10.44 2.34
N PRO A 47 -1.96 11.28 3.28
CA PRO A 47 -3.09 12.19 3.03
C PRO A 47 -2.82 13.28 1.99
N SER A 48 -1.57 13.55 1.63
CA SER A 48 -1.18 14.57 0.65
C SER A 48 -1.10 14.03 -0.78
N HIS A 49 -1.28 12.73 -0.98
CA HIS A 49 -1.16 12.07 -2.29
C HIS A 49 -2.47 11.41 -2.70
N PHE A 50 -2.89 11.66 -3.94
CA PHE A 50 -4.17 11.18 -4.46
C PHE A 50 -4.01 9.88 -5.24
N CYS A 51 -4.85 8.89 -4.93
CA CYS A 51 -4.90 7.65 -5.70
C CYS A 51 -5.56 7.89 -7.06
N ARG A 52 -5.08 7.16 -8.07
CA ARG A 52 -5.55 7.23 -9.46
C ARG A 52 -6.19 5.93 -9.94
N GLY A 53 -6.49 4.99 -9.04
CA GLY A 53 -7.19 3.76 -9.40
C GLY A 53 -6.37 2.70 -10.14
N CYS A 54 -5.04 2.89 -10.31
CA CYS A 54 -4.23 2.03 -11.18
C CYS A 54 -3.99 0.59 -10.69
N ALA A 55 -4.42 0.25 -9.47
CA ALA A 55 -4.31 -1.08 -8.84
C ALA A 55 -2.91 -1.73 -8.76
N LYS A 56 -1.82 -1.04 -9.13
CA LYS A 56 -0.45 -1.56 -9.05
C LYS A 56 -0.06 -2.01 -7.64
N CYS A 57 -0.44 -1.25 -6.61
CA CYS A 57 -0.21 -1.62 -5.22
C CYS A 57 -0.95 -2.89 -4.80
N VAL A 58 -2.12 -3.16 -5.38
CA VAL A 58 -2.88 -4.40 -5.14
C VAL A 58 -2.12 -5.59 -5.73
N GLN A 59 -1.66 -5.46 -6.99
CA GLN A 59 -0.92 -6.51 -7.69
C GLN A 59 0.44 -6.83 -7.03
N ALA A 60 1.08 -5.83 -6.44
CA ALA A 60 2.37 -5.97 -5.78
C ALA A 60 2.28 -6.58 -4.38
N CYS A 61 1.11 -6.58 -3.74
CA CYS A 61 0.96 -7.10 -2.39
C CYS A 61 0.68 -8.61 -2.40
N LEU A 62 1.68 -9.42 -2.05
CA LEU A 62 1.57 -10.89 -1.99
C LEU A 62 0.52 -11.39 -0.98
N PHE A 63 0.17 -10.58 0.03
CA PHE A 63 -0.82 -10.92 1.07
C PHE A 63 -2.24 -10.41 0.74
N GLU A 64 -2.43 -9.79 -0.43
CA GLU A 64 -3.72 -9.18 -0.83
C GLU A 64 -4.29 -8.24 0.25
N ALA A 65 -3.39 -7.58 0.99
CA ALA A 65 -3.73 -6.71 2.09
C ALA A 65 -4.13 -5.30 1.63
N ILE A 66 -4.15 -5.02 0.33
CA ILE A 66 -4.44 -3.71 -0.23
C ILE A 66 -5.61 -3.82 -1.19
N ARG A 67 -6.56 -2.89 -1.09
CA ARG A 67 -7.70 -2.76 -2.00
C ARG A 67 -7.80 -1.33 -2.49
N VAL A 68 -8.23 -1.18 -3.74
CA VAL A 68 -8.58 0.11 -4.32
C VAL A 68 -10.09 0.15 -4.49
N VAL A 69 -10.73 1.19 -3.96
CA VAL A 69 -12.17 1.44 -4.06
C VAL A 69 -12.45 2.79 -4.67
#